data_AF-A0A1A9VN25-F1
#
_entry.id   AF-A0A1A9VN25-F1
#
_cell.length_a   1.000
_cell.length_b   1.000
_cell.length_c   1.000
_cell.angle_alpha   90.00
_cell.angle_beta   90.00
_cell.angle_gamma   90.00
#
_symmetry.space_group_name_H-M   'P 1'
#
loop_
_entity.id
_entity.type
_entity.pdbx_description
1 polymer ?
#
loop_
_entity_poly.entity_id
_entity_poly.type
_entity_poly.pdbx_seq_one_letter_code
_entity_poly.pdbx_strand_id
1 'polypeptide(L)'
;MKLDSISSDFNCILFDFENNSSVLFYQIDGYIAGVDYPAYEAVPKGLSFKCQGRLPGYYADIETRCQVWHWCLHSGHQYSFLCPNGTVFNQAVRVCDWWSNVNCPGSEQLYENNDELYQATEPHAGSNI
;
A
#
# COMPACT_ATOMS: atom_id res chain seq x y z
N MET A 1 -22.18 4.80 -28.08
CA MET A 1 -20.88 4.77 -27.40
C MET A 1 -20.38 3.34 -27.48
N LYS A 2 -19.38 3.07 -28.33
CA LYS A 2 -18.83 1.73 -28.51
C LYS A 2 -17.40 1.77 -27.98
N LEU A 3 -17.18 1.06 -26.89
CA LEU A 3 -15.88 0.92 -26.25
C LEU A 3 -15.28 -0.38 -26.79
N ASP A 4 -14.33 -0.27 -27.71
CA ASP A 4 -13.59 -1.42 -28.20
C ASP A 4 -12.18 -1.38 -27.59
N SER A 5 -11.90 -2.28 -26.65
CA SER A 5 -10.60 -2.44 -26.02
C SER A 5 -9.72 -3.38 -26.86
N ILE A 6 -8.56 -2.92 -27.29
CA ILE A 6 -7.56 -3.75 -27.96
C ILE A 6 -6.48 -4.08 -26.95
N SER A 7 -6.46 -5.34 -26.49
CA SER A 7 -5.46 -5.88 -25.58
C SER A 7 -4.23 -6.33 -26.37
N SER A 8 -3.07 -5.72 -26.11
CA SER A 8 -1.77 -6.29 -26.40
C SER A 8 -0.75 -5.77 -25.39
N ASP A 9 -0.52 -6.58 -24.36
CA ASP A 9 0.58 -6.55 -23.38
C ASP A 9 0.77 -5.27 -22.54
N PHE A 10 0.30 -5.35 -21.28
CA PHE A 10 0.46 -4.44 -20.13
C PHE A 10 0.11 -2.95 -20.32
N ASN A 11 0.05 -2.41 -21.53
CA ASN A 11 -0.32 -1.04 -21.85
C ASN A 11 -1.74 -1.01 -22.44
N CYS A 12 -2.73 -0.50 -21.71
CA CYS A 12 -3.99 -0.09 -22.33
C CYS A 12 -3.73 1.25 -23.07
N ILE A 13 -3.72 1.22 -24.39
CA ILE A 13 -3.74 2.45 -25.21
C ILE A 13 -5.20 2.77 -25.49
N LEU A 14 -5.74 3.85 -24.90
CA LEU A 14 -7.00 4.42 -25.41
C LEU A 14 -6.64 5.49 -26.43
N PHE A 15 -7.17 5.33 -27.63
CA PHE A 15 -7.15 6.36 -28.66
C PHE A 15 -8.29 7.34 -28.37
N ASP A 16 -7.94 8.55 -27.92
CA ASP A 16 -8.87 9.67 -27.96
C ASP A 16 -8.95 10.18 -29.42
N PHE A 17 -10.07 9.89 -30.08
CA PHE A 17 -10.31 10.33 -31.46
C PHE A 17 -10.45 11.86 -31.59
N GLU A 18 -10.64 12.61 -30.49
CA GLU A 18 -10.77 14.06 -30.55
C GLU A 18 -9.41 14.78 -30.56
N ASN A 19 -8.36 14.19 -29.98
CA ASN A 19 -7.06 14.85 -29.80
C ASN A 19 -5.86 14.18 -30.48
N ASN A 20 -6.07 13.08 -31.22
CA ASN A 20 -5.01 12.32 -31.92
C ASN A 20 -3.75 12.09 -31.07
N SER A 21 -3.96 11.82 -29.78
CA SER A 21 -2.89 11.60 -28.81
C SER A 21 -3.04 10.22 -28.21
N SER A 22 -1.94 9.47 -28.18
CA SER A 22 -1.84 8.20 -27.49
C SER A 22 -1.63 8.46 -26.00
N VAL A 23 -2.65 8.21 -25.18
CA VAL A 23 -2.52 8.30 -23.73
C VAL A 23 -2.12 6.93 -23.19
N LEU A 24 -0.98 6.86 -22.49
CA LEU A 24 -0.52 5.68 -21.77
C LEU A 24 -1.28 5.57 -20.45
N PHE A 25 -2.23 4.63 -20.32
CA PHE A 25 -3.01 4.40 -19.09
C PHE A 25 -2.22 3.65 -17.99
N TYR A 26 -1.04 4.15 -17.64
CA TYR A 26 -0.35 3.74 -16.40
C TYR A 26 -0.53 4.73 -15.25
N GLN A 27 -1.38 5.75 -15.44
CA GLN A 27 -1.56 6.83 -14.49
C GLN A 27 -3.03 6.92 -14.08
N ILE A 28 -3.24 7.03 -12.76
CA ILE A 28 -4.50 7.55 -12.23
C ILE A 28 -4.66 8.95 -12.84
N ASP A 29 -5.80 9.22 -13.48
CA ASP A 29 -6.01 10.47 -14.22
C ASP A 29 -5.59 11.70 -13.42
N GLY A 30 -4.63 12.46 -13.97
CA GLY A 30 -4.10 13.68 -13.36
C GLY A 30 -2.92 13.49 -12.38
N TYR A 31 -2.42 12.27 -12.18
CA TYR A 31 -1.30 11.99 -11.28
C TYR A 31 -0.14 11.28 -11.98
N ILE A 32 1.08 11.54 -11.52
CA ILE A 32 2.33 11.07 -12.10
C ILE A 32 3.03 10.09 -11.14
N ALA A 33 3.07 8.81 -11.53
CA ALA A 33 3.84 7.77 -10.87
C ALA A 33 5.32 8.19 -10.66
N GLY A 34 5.88 7.89 -9.48
CA GLY A 34 7.22 8.30 -9.08
C GLY A 34 7.28 9.71 -8.51
N VAL A 35 6.43 10.63 -8.97
CA VAL A 35 6.32 12.00 -8.44
C VAL A 35 5.31 12.03 -7.30
N ASP A 36 4.02 11.87 -7.62
CA ASP A 36 2.92 11.99 -6.66
C ASP A 36 2.86 10.78 -5.71
N TYR A 37 3.10 9.58 -6.25
CA TYR A 37 3.06 8.33 -5.49
C TYR A 37 4.18 7.37 -5.90
N PRO A 38 4.62 6.47 -5.00
CA PRO A 38 5.63 5.45 -5.31
C PRO A 38 5.09 4.40 -6.29
N ALA A 39 5.95 3.99 -7.22
CA ALA A 39 5.66 3.01 -8.25
C ALA A 39 6.85 2.04 -8.39
N TYR A 40 7.25 1.43 -7.28
CA TYR A 40 8.15 0.29 -7.30
C TYR A 40 7.48 -0.89 -8.00
N GLU A 41 8.25 -1.67 -8.75
CA GLU A 41 7.80 -2.89 -9.44
C GLU A 41 7.95 -4.14 -8.55
N ALA A 42 8.82 -4.05 -7.54
CA ALA A 42 9.10 -5.10 -6.57
C ALA A 42 9.63 -4.48 -5.27
N VAL A 43 9.61 -5.24 -4.17
CA VAL A 43 10.22 -4.82 -2.91
C VAL A 43 11.72 -4.57 -3.12
N PRO A 44 12.24 -3.35 -2.88
CA PRO A 44 13.66 -3.06 -3.03
C PRO A 44 14.53 -3.89 -2.09
N LYS A 45 15.74 -4.22 -2.53
CA LYS A 45 16.74 -4.86 -1.68
C LYS A 45 17.43 -3.82 -0.80
N GLY A 46 17.80 -4.23 0.42
CA GLY A 46 18.63 -3.39 1.30
C GLY A 46 17.87 -2.38 2.15
N LEU A 47 16.54 -2.50 2.26
CA LEU A 47 15.74 -1.64 3.16
C LEU A 47 16.26 -1.70 4.60
N SER A 48 16.23 -0.53 5.24
CA SER A 48 16.72 -0.33 6.60
C SER A 48 15.81 -0.94 7.67
N PHE A 49 14.51 -1.05 7.40
CA PHE A 49 13.54 -1.61 8.35
C PHE A 49 13.91 -3.05 8.77
N LYS A 50 13.77 -3.31 10.07
CA LYS A 50 13.93 -4.63 10.70
C LYS A 50 12.81 -4.88 11.70
N CYS A 51 12.28 -6.11 11.68
CA CYS A 51 11.36 -6.62 12.71
C CYS A 51 12.03 -6.87 14.07
N GLN A 52 13.36 -6.93 14.13
CA GLN A 52 14.08 -7.18 15.38
C GLN A 52 13.77 -6.09 16.42
N GLY A 53 13.33 -6.51 17.61
CA GLY A 53 12.98 -5.60 18.71
C GLY A 53 11.61 -4.93 18.55
N ARG A 54 10.80 -5.35 17.57
CA ARG A 54 9.42 -4.91 17.40
C ARG A 54 8.46 -6.03 17.79
N LEU A 55 7.24 -5.65 18.14
CA LEU A 55 6.16 -6.61 18.32
C LEU A 55 5.85 -7.30 16.99
N PRO A 56 5.25 -8.50 17.01
CA PRO A 56 4.70 -9.03 15.78
C PRO A 56 3.57 -8.11 15.31
N GLY A 57 3.32 -8.06 14.00
CA GLY A 57 2.36 -7.12 13.42
C GLY A 57 2.77 -6.59 12.07
N TYR A 58 2.12 -5.49 11.67
CA TYR A 58 2.23 -4.88 10.35
C TYR A 58 2.84 -3.50 10.45
N TYR A 59 3.83 -3.22 9.61
CA TYR A 59 4.63 -2.00 9.68
C TYR A 59 4.78 -1.37 8.28
N ALA A 60 4.36 -0.12 8.13
CA ALA A 60 4.64 0.68 6.95
C ALA A 60 6.16 0.87 6.78
N ASP A 61 6.69 0.82 5.57
CA ASP A 61 8.08 1.20 5.30
C ASP A 61 8.14 2.65 4.80
N ILE A 62 8.60 3.56 5.65
CA ILE A 62 8.67 4.99 5.30
C ILE A 62 9.75 5.30 4.26
N GLU A 63 10.78 4.46 4.12
CA GLU A 63 11.88 4.61 3.16
C GLU A 63 11.38 4.47 1.72
N THR A 64 10.38 3.62 1.51
CA THR A 64 9.71 3.38 0.21
C THR A 64 8.44 4.21 0.03
N ARG A 65 8.28 5.29 0.80
CA ARG A 65 7.05 6.10 0.83
C ARG A 65 5.80 5.25 1.08
N CYS A 66 5.93 4.25 1.96
CA CYS A 66 4.88 3.34 2.38
C CYS A 66 4.31 2.43 1.28
N GLN A 67 4.91 2.36 0.08
CA GLN A 67 4.47 1.34 -0.88
C GLN A 67 4.83 -0.06 -0.41
N VAL A 68 5.96 -0.21 0.30
CA VAL A 68 6.32 -1.45 0.97
C VAL A 68 5.76 -1.44 2.39
N TRP A 69 5.35 -2.61 2.85
CA TRP A 69 5.06 -2.86 4.25
C TRP A 69 5.62 -4.21 4.68
N HIS A 70 5.80 -4.37 5.98
CA HIS A 70 6.43 -5.53 6.59
C HIS A 70 5.49 -6.24 7.53
N TRP A 71 5.49 -7.57 7.46
CA TRP A 71 4.86 -8.43 8.44
C TRP A 71 5.93 -9.03 9.35
N CYS A 72 5.87 -8.67 10.62
CA CYS A 72 6.75 -9.19 11.65
C CYS A 72 6.09 -10.36 12.38
N LEU A 73 6.79 -11.48 12.48
CA LEU A 73 6.41 -12.63 13.29
C LEU A 73 7.04 -12.57 14.68
N HIS A 74 6.49 -13.35 15.62
CA HIS A 74 6.98 -13.42 16.99
C HIS A 74 8.44 -13.92 17.08
N SER A 75 8.88 -14.69 16.09
CA SER A 75 10.27 -15.14 15.96
C SER A 75 11.26 -14.03 15.53
N GLY A 76 10.77 -12.82 15.23
CA GLY A 76 11.53 -11.76 14.59
C GLY A 76 11.68 -11.92 13.07
N HIS A 77 11.10 -12.99 12.49
CA HIS A 77 11.09 -13.19 11.04
C HIS A 77 10.27 -12.10 10.35
N GLN A 78 10.75 -11.63 9.21
CA GLN A 78 10.19 -10.52 8.45
C GLN A 78 9.78 -10.97 7.06
N TYR A 79 8.52 -10.74 6.71
CA TYR A 79 8.07 -10.74 5.32
C TYR A 79 7.83 -9.32 4.85
N SER A 80 8.05 -9.06 3.56
CA SER A 80 7.88 -7.72 2.98
C SER A 80 7.00 -7.83 1.75
N PHE A 81 6.07 -6.91 1.62
CA PHE A 81 5.06 -6.91 0.58
C PHE A 81 4.97 -5.54 -0.05
N LEU A 82 4.47 -5.50 -1.28
CA LEU A 82 4.32 -4.30 -2.05
C LEU A 82 2.83 -4.02 -2.29
N CYS A 83 2.37 -2.82 -1.98
CA CYS A 83 1.05 -2.35 -2.34
C CYS A 83 0.95 -2.13 -3.87
N PRO A 84 -0.22 -2.38 -4.48
CA PRO A 84 -0.46 -2.08 -5.90
C PRO A 84 -0.13 -0.63 -6.27
N ASN A 85 0.19 -0.41 -7.55
CA ASN A 85 0.53 0.91 -8.06
C ASN A 85 -0.61 1.92 -7.79
N GLY A 86 -0.27 3.09 -7.27
CA GLY A 86 -1.25 4.11 -6.85
C GLY A 86 -1.80 3.95 -5.42
N THR A 87 -1.36 2.94 -4.66
CA THR A 87 -1.73 2.75 -3.25
C THR A 87 -0.49 2.65 -2.36
N VAL A 88 -0.65 2.97 -1.09
CA VAL A 88 0.39 2.85 -0.06
C VAL A 88 -0.22 2.30 1.22
N PHE A 89 0.61 1.69 2.06
CA PHE A 89 0.17 1.06 3.29
C PHE A 89 -0.26 2.10 4.31
N ASN A 90 -1.54 2.07 4.67
CA ASN A 90 -2.11 2.90 5.71
C ASN A 90 -1.91 2.21 7.07
N GLN A 91 -0.89 2.64 7.81
CA GLN A 91 -0.58 2.05 9.11
C GLN A 91 -1.78 2.03 10.06
N ALA A 92 -2.60 3.09 10.07
CA ALA A 92 -3.72 3.25 11.00
C ALA A 92 -4.74 2.10 10.94
N VAL A 93 -5.00 1.61 9.72
CA VAL A 93 -6.01 0.57 9.44
C VAL A 93 -5.41 -0.71 8.87
N ARG A 94 -4.09 -0.76 8.69
CA ARG A 94 -3.28 -1.91 8.25
C ARG A 94 -3.70 -2.49 6.90
N VAL A 95 -4.05 -1.61 5.94
CA VAL A 95 -4.41 -1.97 4.56
C VAL A 95 -3.72 -1.03 3.57
N CYS A 96 -3.55 -1.47 2.31
CA CYS A 96 -3.18 -0.56 1.23
C CYS A 96 -4.38 0.33 0.89
N ASP A 97 -4.19 1.65 0.95
CA ASP A 97 -5.20 2.66 0.63
C ASP A 97 -4.62 3.62 -0.42
N TRP A 98 -5.45 4.46 -1.01
CA TRP A 98 -5.01 5.48 -1.95
C TRP A 98 -3.94 6.35 -1.30
N TRP A 99 -2.85 6.60 -2.03
CA TRP A 99 -1.71 7.37 -1.53
C TRP A 99 -2.11 8.74 -0.95
N SER A 100 -3.17 9.36 -1.50
CA SER A 100 -3.72 10.63 -1.06
C SER A 100 -4.43 10.58 0.30
N ASN A 101 -4.85 9.39 0.75
CA ASN A 101 -5.53 9.18 2.03
C ASN A 101 -4.55 8.90 3.18
N VAL A 102 -3.28 8.67 2.87
CA VAL A 102 -2.30 8.16 3.84
C VAL A 102 -1.23 9.20 4.15
N ASN A 103 -1.11 9.56 5.42
CA ASN A 103 0.03 10.34 5.92
C ASN A 103 1.25 9.41 6.14
N CYS A 104 1.95 9.05 5.06
CA CYS A 104 3.07 8.12 5.13
C CYS A 104 4.19 8.56 6.11
N PRO A 105 4.69 9.82 6.10
CA PRO A 105 5.70 10.26 7.08
C PRO A 105 5.26 10.14 8.54
N GLY A 106 3.94 10.14 8.78
CA GLY A 106 3.32 9.96 10.08
C GLY A 106 3.02 8.50 10.45
N SER A 107 3.50 7.51 9.68
CA SER A 107 3.14 6.11 9.91
C SER A 107 3.88 5.50 11.10
N GLU A 108 5.10 5.92 11.40
CA GLU A 108 5.86 5.32 12.51
C GLU A 108 5.22 5.57 13.87
N GLN A 109 4.57 6.71 14.04
CA GLN A 109 3.85 7.07 15.26
C GLN A 109 2.61 6.19 15.48
N LEU A 110 2.17 5.45 14.46
CA LEU A 110 1.02 4.56 14.51
C LEU A 110 1.42 3.09 14.67
N TYR A 111 2.71 2.75 14.76
CA TYR A 111 3.17 1.36 14.93
C TYR A 111 2.65 0.69 16.20
N GLU A 112 2.35 1.46 17.24
CA GLU A 112 1.76 0.98 18.50
C GLU A 112 0.36 0.39 18.30
N ASN A 113 -0.33 0.73 17.20
CA ASN A 113 -1.61 0.12 16.92
C ASN A 113 -1.50 -1.40 16.73
N ASN A 114 -0.33 -1.97 16.45
CA ASN A 114 -0.14 -3.41 16.38
C ASN A 114 -0.49 -4.14 17.69
N ASP A 115 -0.51 -3.45 18.83
CA ASP A 115 -0.92 -4.00 20.12
C ASP A 115 -2.36 -4.52 20.10
N GLU A 116 -3.24 -3.88 19.32
CA GLU A 116 -4.63 -4.28 19.13
C GLU A 116 -4.78 -5.66 18.48
N LEU A 117 -3.78 -6.12 17.73
CA LEU A 117 -3.78 -7.45 17.10
C LEU A 117 -3.68 -8.58 18.14
N TYR A 118 -3.21 -8.27 19.35
CA TYR A 118 -3.00 -9.22 20.45
C TYR A 118 -3.99 -9.07 21.59
N GLN A 119 -4.88 -8.07 21.51
CA GLN A 119 -5.99 -7.99 22.44
C GLN A 119 -6.89 -9.19 22.16
N ALA A 120 -6.98 -10.10 23.14
CA ALA A 120 -8.00 -11.14 23.09
C ALA A 120 -9.33 -10.42 22.88
N THR A 121 -10.07 -10.79 21.84
CA THR A 121 -11.50 -10.54 21.83
C THR A 121 -12.04 -11.26 23.05
N GLU A 122 -12.19 -10.55 24.16
CA GLU A 122 -13.04 -10.98 25.25
C GLU A 122 -14.36 -11.38 24.58
N PRO A 123 -14.83 -12.64 24.73
CA PRO A 123 -16.16 -12.98 24.28
C PRO A 123 -17.08 -11.98 24.98
N HIS A 124 -17.83 -11.19 24.22
CA HIS A 124 -18.74 -10.19 24.76
C HIS A 124 -19.52 -10.77 25.95
N ALA A 125 -19.08 -10.43 27.15
CA ALA A 125 -19.79 -10.72 28.37
C ALA A 125 -21.00 -9.77 28.40
N GLY A 126 -22.13 -10.26 27.91
CA GLY A 126 -23.46 -9.73 28.18
C GLY A 126 -23.90 -8.54 27.32
N SER A 127 -24.57 -8.85 26.20
CA SER A 127 -25.71 -8.03 25.78
C SER A 127 -26.96 -8.59 26.45
N ASN A 128 -27.16 -8.21 27.72
CA ASN A 128 -28.49 -8.26 28.32
C ASN A 128 -29.27 -7.04 27.83
N ILE A 129 -30.04 -7.20 26.75
CA ILE A 129 -31.29 -6.46 26.51
C ILE A 129 -32.29 -7.45 25.91
#